data_AF-A0A0D8XJ31-F1
#
_entry.id   AF-A0A0D8XJ31-F1
#
_cell.length_a   1.000
_cell.length_b   1.000
_cell.length_c   1.000
_cell.angle_alpha   90.00
_cell.angle_beta   90.00
_cell.angle_gamma   90.00
#
_symmetry.space_group_name_H-M   'P 1'
#
loop_
_entity.id
_entity.type
_entity.pdbx_description
1 polymer ?
#
loop_
_entity_poly.entity_id
_entity_poly.type
_entity_poly.pdbx_seq_one_letter_code
_entity_poly.pdbx_strand_id
1 'polypeptide(L)'
;MRTKRMILDDDDIVDRLVEKTQGYSGAEIVAVCRHAALLAMREDITTSTVKWSHFNETLTTIVPRTDQNMLRIYEKFKLGAL
;
A
#
# COMPACT_ATOMS: atom_id res chain seq x y z
N MET A 1 -4.76 0.88 7.29
CA MET A 1 -4.89 0.95 5.82
C MET A 1 -6.06 1.86 5.45
N ARG A 2 -5.95 2.72 4.42
CA ARG A 2 -6.99 3.71 4.03
C ARG A 2 -8.06 3.13 3.07
N THR A 3 -8.45 1.87 3.25
CA THR A 3 -9.44 1.18 2.39
C THR A 3 -10.89 1.34 2.86
N LYS A 4 -11.15 1.80 4.09
CA LYS A 4 -12.50 1.93 4.68
C LYS A 4 -13.52 2.78 3.89
N ARG A 5 -13.07 3.59 2.93
CA ARG A 5 -13.94 4.44 2.08
C ARG A 5 -13.92 4.01 0.61
N MET A 6 -13.26 2.90 0.30
CA MET A 6 -13.17 2.33 -1.05
C MET A 6 -14.12 1.13 -1.09
N ILE A 7 -14.88 0.99 -2.17
CA ILE A 7 -15.61 -0.25 -2.44
C ILE A 7 -14.62 -1.16 -3.16
N LEU A 8 -14.34 -2.32 -2.56
CA LEU A 8 -13.42 -3.31 -3.12
C LEU A 8 -14.22 -4.36 -3.89
N ASP A 9 -13.64 -4.87 -4.97
CA ASP A 9 -14.29 -5.85 -5.84
C ASP A 9 -14.25 -7.29 -5.27
N ASP A 10 -13.36 -7.53 -4.31
CA ASP A 10 -13.17 -8.81 -3.62
C ASP A 10 -12.79 -8.54 -2.14
N ASP A 11 -13.26 -9.40 -1.25
CA ASP A 11 -13.00 -9.33 0.19
C ASP A 11 -11.52 -9.65 0.50
N ASP A 12 -10.85 -10.43 -0.35
CA ASP A 12 -9.47 -10.88 -0.14
C ASP A 12 -8.40 -9.83 -0.49
N ILE A 13 -8.79 -8.70 -1.09
CA ILE A 13 -7.86 -7.64 -1.53
C ILE A 13 -7.05 -7.10 -0.37
N VAL A 14 -7.65 -6.98 0.82
CA VAL A 14 -6.95 -6.48 2.01
C VAL A 14 -5.84 -7.44 2.43
N ASP A 15 -6.10 -8.74 2.41
CA ASP A 15 -5.12 -9.76 2.79
C ASP A 15 -3.95 -9.79 1.79
N ARG A 16 -4.25 -9.74 0.49
CA ARG A 16 -3.21 -9.64 -0.55
C ARG A 16 -2.36 -8.38 -0.39
N LEU A 17 -2.96 -7.25 -0.03
CA LEU A 17 -2.19 -6.03 0.22
C LEU A 17 -1.30 -6.16 1.45
N VAL A 18 -1.77 -6.79 2.52
CA VAL A 18 -0.95 -7.04 3.72
C VAL A 18 0.27 -7.89 3.36
N GLU A 19 0.10 -8.94 2.56
CA GLU A 19 1.21 -9.79 2.11
C GLU A 19 2.21 -9.05 1.21
N LYS A 20 1.72 -8.19 0.31
CA LYS A 20 2.55 -7.52 -0.71
C LYS A 20 3.21 -6.22 -0.24
N THR A 21 2.81 -5.67 0.91
CA THR A 21 3.28 -4.34 1.36
C THR A 21 4.19 -4.37 2.58
N GLN A 22 4.87 -5.50 2.81
CA GLN A 22 5.91 -5.58 3.83
C GLN A 22 7.01 -4.53 3.56
N GLY A 23 7.36 -3.77 4.60
CA GLY A 23 8.36 -2.69 4.50
C GLY A 23 7.83 -1.34 3.99
N TYR A 24 6.55 -1.26 3.62
CA TYR A 24 5.92 0.01 3.29
C TYR A 24 5.64 0.81 4.56
N SER A 25 5.95 2.10 4.51
CA SER A 25 5.51 3.08 5.48
C SER A 25 4.01 3.37 5.34
N GLY A 26 3.42 3.96 6.38
CA GLY A 26 2.03 4.40 6.33
C GLY A 26 1.75 5.39 5.19
N ALA A 27 2.72 6.23 4.82
CA ALA A 27 2.58 7.18 3.72
C ALA A 27 2.46 6.47 2.36
N GLU A 28 3.29 5.45 2.13
CA GLU A 28 3.29 4.68 0.89
C GLU A 28 2.02 3.86 0.74
N ILE A 29 1.53 3.24 1.82
CA ILE A 29 0.22 2.56 1.81
C ILE A 29 -0.91 3.51 1.40
N VAL A 30 -0.90 4.76 1.90
CA VAL A 30 -1.88 5.76 1.49
C VAL A 30 -1.74 6.13 0.02
N ALA A 31 -0.51 6.27 -0.47
CA ALA A 31 -0.23 6.54 -1.87
C ALA A 31 -0.71 5.39 -2.78
N VAL A 32 -0.52 4.14 -2.36
CA VAL A 32 -1.02 2.93 -3.05
C VAL A 32 -2.53 2.95 -3.17
N CYS A 33 -3.25 3.15 -2.05
CA CYS A 33 -4.72 3.22 -2.07
C CYS A 33 -5.25 4.33 -2.98
N ARG A 34 -4.61 5.51 -2.97
CA ARG A 34 -5.02 6.65 -3.81
C ARG A 34 -4.79 6.39 -5.29
N HIS A 35 -3.64 5.85 -5.66
CA HIS A 35 -3.34 5.55 -7.06
C HIS A 35 -4.24 4.44 -7.60
N ALA A 36 -4.49 3.38 -6.82
CA ALA A 36 -5.41 2.33 -7.23
C ALA A 36 -6.83 2.86 -7.48
N ALA A 37 -7.33 3.78 -6.64
CA ALA A 37 -8.61 4.45 -6.86
C ALA A 37 -8.60 5.31 -8.15
N LEU A 38 -7.52 6.04 -8.40
CA LEU A 38 -7.38 6.85 -9.62
C LEU A 38 -7.31 5.99 -10.88
N LEU A 39 -6.66 4.82 -10.83
CA LEU A 39 -6.63 3.85 -11.92
C LEU A 39 -8.03 3.30 -12.20
N ALA A 40 -8.79 2.94 -11.17
CA ALA A 40 -10.18 2.51 -11.32
C ALA A 40 -11.03 3.57 -12.01
N MET A 41 -10.95 4.83 -11.56
CA MET A 41 -11.68 5.95 -12.18
C MET A 41 -11.24 6.24 -13.62
N ARG A 42 -9.98 5.94 -13.98
CA ARG A 42 -9.47 6.08 -15.35
C ARG A 42 -9.90 4.93 -16.26
N GLU A 43 -10.02 3.72 -15.73
CA GLU A 43 -10.55 2.55 -16.44
C GLU A 43 -12.03 2.79 -16.79
N ASP A 44 -12.82 3.27 -15.84
CA ASP A 44 -14.23 3.56 -16.02
C ASP A 44 -14.68 4.68 -15.07
N ILE A 45 -15.10 5.82 -15.60
CA ILE A 45 -15.56 6.96 -14.79
C ILE A 45 -16.85 6.66 -14.00
N THR A 46 -17.60 5.65 -14.41
CA THR A 46 -18.84 5.24 -13.75
C THR A 46 -18.62 4.17 -12.68
N THR A 47 -17.42 3.56 -12.63
CA THR A 47 -17.13 2.55 -11.62
C THR A 47 -16.99 3.16 -10.24
N SER A 48 -17.50 2.44 -9.25
CA SER A 48 -17.28 2.75 -7.84
C SER A 48 -16.40 1.70 -7.15
N THR A 49 -16.00 0.63 -7.86
CA THR A 49 -15.24 -0.49 -7.31
C THR A 49 -13.77 -0.43 -7.69
N VAL A 50 -12.90 -0.87 -6.77
CA VAL A 50 -11.46 -0.97 -7.00
C VAL A 50 -11.06 -2.44 -6.98
N LYS A 51 -10.66 -2.93 -8.16
CA LYS A 51 -10.18 -4.29 -8.41
C LYS A 51 -8.73 -4.49 -7.98
N TRP A 52 -8.34 -5.74 -7.79
CA TRP A 52 -6.95 -6.13 -7.53
C TRP A 52 -5.97 -5.66 -8.62
N SER A 53 -6.39 -5.63 -9.90
CA SER A 53 -5.56 -5.17 -11.02
C SER A 53 -4.99 -3.77 -10.79
N HIS A 54 -5.79 -2.83 -10.29
CA HIS A 54 -5.37 -1.46 -9.99
C HIS A 54 -4.31 -1.40 -8.89
N PHE A 55 -4.45 -2.23 -7.85
CA PHE A 55 -3.46 -2.34 -6.79
C PHE A 55 -2.16 -2.95 -7.30
N ASN A 56 -2.27 -4.04 -8.07
CA ASN A 56 -1.11 -4.72 -8.64
C ASN A 56 -0.29 -3.79 -9.54
N GLU A 57 -0.95 -2.99 -10.39
CA GLU A 57 -0.28 -1.97 -11.20
C GLU A 57 0.39 -0.90 -10.33
N THR A 58 -0.33 -0.40 -9.31
CA THR A 58 0.20 0.62 -8.40
C THR A 58 1.45 0.15 -7.65
N LEU A 59 1.48 -1.11 -7.21
CA LEU A 59 2.62 -1.69 -6.48
C LEU A 59 3.90 -1.80 -7.33
N THR A 60 3.79 -1.76 -8.66
CA THR A 60 4.98 -1.71 -9.54
C THR A 60 5.66 -0.34 -9.55
N THR A 61 4.92 0.73 -9.22
CA THR A 61 5.41 2.11 -9.29
C THR A 61 5.70 2.69 -7.90
N ILE A 62 4.89 2.32 -6.90
CA ILE A 62 5.06 2.75 -5.52
C ILE A 62 5.70 1.61 -4.74
N VAL A 63 7.01 1.73 -4.52
CA VAL A 63 7.85 0.75 -3.81
C VAL A 63 8.26 1.31 -2.44
N PRO A 64 8.61 0.46 -1.45
CA PRO A 64 9.03 0.94 -0.14
C PRO A 64 10.38 1.67 -0.23
N ARG A 65 10.44 2.87 0.34
CA ARG A 65 11.58 3.79 0.34
C ARG A 65 12.25 3.87 1.71
N THR A 66 11.69 3.20 2.71
CA THR A 66 12.27 3.18 4.05
C THR A 66 13.51 2.28 4.05
N ASP A 67 14.67 2.87 4.28
CA ASP A 67 15.94 2.14 4.32
C ASP A 67 15.98 1.16 5.52
N GLN A 68 16.21 -0.12 5.23
CA GLN A 68 16.24 -1.18 6.25
C GLN A 68 17.43 -1.06 7.21
N ASN A 69 18.57 -0.53 6.77
CA ASN A 69 19.71 -0.27 7.65
C ASN A 69 19.38 0.82 8.66
N MET A 70 18.70 1.87 8.23
CA MET A 70 18.22 2.92 9.13
C MET A 70 17.26 2.37 10.19
N LEU A 71 16.30 1.52 9.80
CA LEU A 71 15.40 0.87 10.75
C LEU A 71 16.17 0.05 11.80
N ARG A 72 17.16 -0.73 11.36
CA ARG A 72 18.00 -1.54 12.26
C ARG A 72 18.81 -0.69 13.25
N ILE A 73 19.27 0.49 12.84
CA ILE A 73 19.96 1.44 13.73
C ILE A 73 18.98 1.94 14.79
N TYR A 74 17.76 2.34 14.40
CA TYR A 74 16.74 2.77 15.35
C TYR A 74 16.33 1.67 16.34
N GLU A 75 16.25 0.42 15.89
CA GLU A 75 15.99 -0.73 16.78
C GLU A 75 17.10 -0.94 17.80
N LYS A 76 18.36 -0.90 17.37
CA LYS A 76 19.52 -0.99 18.29
C LYS A 76 19.52 0.15 19.31
N PHE A 77 19.20 1.36 18.87
CA PHE A 77 19.10 2.53 19.73
C PHE A 77 18.00 2.34 20.78
N LYS A 78 16.82 1.88 20.36
CA LYS A 78 15.69 1.58 21.26
C LYS A 78 16.04 0.53 22.33
N LEU A 79 16.92 -0.43 21.99
CA LEU A 79 17.38 -1.47 22.90
C LEU A 79 18.55 -1.04 23.80
N GLY A 80 19.06 0.19 23.65
CA GLY A 80 20.24 0.66 24.38
C GLY A 80 21.54 -0.05 23.98
N ALA A 81 21.57 -0.67 22.80
CA ALA A 81 22.69 -1.44 22.28
C ALA A 81 23.59 -0.61 21.33
N LEU A 82 23.52 0.72 21.43
CA LEU A 82 24.27 1.72 20.68
C LEU A 82 24.95 2.68 21.65
#